data_AF-A0A920MHK6-F1
#
_entry.id   AF-A0A920MHK6-F1
#
_cell.length_a   1.000
_cell.length_b   1.000
_cell.length_c   1.000
_cell.angle_alpha   90.00
_cell.angle_beta   90.00
_cell.angle_gamma   90.00
#
_symmetry.space_group_name_H-M   'P 1'
#
loop_
_entity.id
_entity.type
_entity.pdbx_description
1 polymer ?
#
loop_
_entity_poly.entity_id
_entity_poly.type
_entity_poly.pdbx_seq_one_letter_code
_entity_poly.pdbx_strand_id
1 'polypeptide(L)'
;MVFFGGSFDPIHYGHIKPIINVQNKHQLQKIYYIPISKHNFDKKIIASPQQRIKMLELSLEHESHIIDDREIIRGGKVFHV
;
A
#
# COMPACT_ATOMS: atom_id res chain seq x y z
N MET A 1 13.56 0.09 7.40
CA MET A 1 12.43 -0.28 6.52
C MET A 1 11.21 0.53 6.91
N VAL A 2 10.23 0.71 6.03
CA VAL A 2 8.96 1.41 6.31
C VAL A 2 7.79 0.56 5.84
N PHE A 3 6.67 0.63 6.57
CA PHE A 3 5.39 0.04 6.21
C PHE A 3 4.41 1.16 5.86
N PHE A 4 3.81 1.08 4.68
CA PHE A 4 2.90 2.08 4.15
C PHE A 4 1.56 1.41 3.81
N GLY A 5 0.63 1.52 4.77
CA GLY A 5 -0.73 0.99 4.63
C GLY A 5 -1.64 1.95 3.88
N GLY A 6 -2.57 1.41 3.08
CA GLY A 6 -3.53 2.23 2.34
C GLY A 6 -4.60 1.39 1.64
N SER A 7 -5.68 2.04 1.20
CA SER A 7 -6.66 1.37 0.33
C SER A 7 -6.07 1.12 -1.05
N PHE A 8 -5.32 2.07 -1.61
CA PHE A 8 -4.79 2.00 -2.98
C PHE A 8 -5.90 1.74 -4.01
N ASP A 9 -6.95 2.55 -3.95
CA ASP A 9 -8.15 2.44 -4.76
C ASP A 9 -8.39 3.73 -5.57
N PRO A 10 -7.57 4.02 -6.60
CA PRO A 10 -6.34 3.35 -7.01
C PRO A 10 -5.08 3.91 -6.32
N ILE A 11 -3.92 3.25 -6.51
CA ILE A 11 -2.62 3.91 -6.24
C ILE A 11 -2.40 5.06 -7.24
N HIS A 12 -1.73 6.13 -6.80
CA HIS A 12 -1.49 7.34 -7.59
C HIS A 12 -0.26 8.10 -7.09
N TYR A 13 0.21 9.12 -7.82
CA TYR A 13 1.42 9.87 -7.47
C TYR A 13 1.44 10.50 -6.08
N GLY A 14 0.26 10.87 -5.53
CA GLY A 14 0.15 11.33 -4.15
C GLY A 14 0.59 10.30 -3.10
N HIS A 15 0.51 9.00 -3.40
CA HIS A 15 1.04 7.92 -2.55
C HIS A 15 2.54 7.70 -2.79
N ILE A 16 2.96 7.77 -4.06
CA ILE A 16 4.31 7.38 -4.49
C ILE A 16 5.36 8.44 -4.13
N LYS A 17 5.10 9.72 -4.46
CA LYS A 17 6.10 10.80 -4.30
C LYS A 17 6.57 10.99 -2.85
N PRO A 18 5.69 11.02 -1.83
CA PRO A 18 6.13 11.17 -0.45
C PRO A 18 6.99 9.99 0.01
N ILE A 19 6.63 8.77 -0.38
CA ILE A 19 7.37 7.56 0.00
C ILE A 19 8.75 7.52 -0.64
N ILE A 20 8.89 7.87 -1.92
CA ILE A 20 10.20 7.99 -2.57
C ILE A 20 11.06 9.04 -1.86
N ASN A 21 10.48 10.19 -1.50
CA ASN A 21 11.21 11.23 -0.77
C ASN A 21 11.71 10.73 0.60
N VAL A 22 10.85 10.04 1.36
CA VAL A 22 11.23 9.43 2.65
C VAL A 22 12.30 8.36 2.45
N GLN A 23 12.16 7.52 1.43
CA GLN A 23 13.14 6.49 1.10
C GLN A 23 14.52 7.08 0.82
N ASN A 24 14.59 8.12 -0.02
CA ASN A 24 15.85 8.77 -0.41
C ASN A 24 16.47 9.52 0.76
N LYS A 25 15.67 10.31 1.49
CA LYS A 25 16.15 11.13 2.62
C LYS A 25 16.75 10.29 3.75
N HIS A 26 16.18 9.11 4.00
CA HIS A 26 16.58 8.24 5.10
C HIS A 26 17.29 6.97 4.65
N GLN A 27 17.65 6.86 3.36
CA GLN A 27 18.36 5.72 2.77
C GLN A 27 17.70 4.37 3.13
N LEU A 28 16.36 4.33 3.05
CA LEU A 28 15.61 3.13 3.42
C LEU A 28 15.81 2.04 2.37
N GLN A 29 16.18 0.85 2.85
CA GLN A 29 16.42 -0.31 2.00
C GLN A 29 15.15 -1.03 1.52
N LYS A 30 14.03 -0.89 2.24
CA LYS A 30 12.77 -1.58 1.94
C LYS A 30 11.55 -0.73 2.30
N ILE A 31 10.60 -0.69 1.38
CA ILE A 31 9.27 -0.08 1.53
C ILE A 31 8.22 -1.18 1.32
N TYR A 32 7.41 -1.43 2.34
CA TYR A 32 6.30 -2.39 2.26
C TYR A 32 4.98 -1.66 2.04
N TYR A 33 4.35 -1.90 0.90
CA TYR A 33 3.01 -1.42 0.59
C TYR A 33 1.98 -2.45 1.07
N ILE A 34 1.17 -2.08 2.06
CA ILE A 34 0.20 -2.99 2.69
C ILE A 34 -1.23 -2.56 2.29
N PRO A 35 -1.81 -3.12 1.22
CA PRO A 35 -3.20 -2.87 0.89
C PRO A 35 -4.13 -3.39 1.99
N ILE A 36 -4.98 -2.51 2.54
CA ILE A 36 -5.95 -2.88 3.59
C ILE A 36 -7.07 -3.76 3.02
N SER A 37 -7.69 -4.60 3.86
CA SER A 37 -8.89 -5.37 3.50
C SER A 37 -10.16 -4.52 3.57
N LYS A 38 -10.48 -3.97 4.75
CA LYS A 38 -11.61 -3.03 4.96
C LYS A 38 -11.13 -1.77 5.66
N HIS A 39 -11.68 -0.63 5.25
CA HIS A 39 -11.42 0.66 5.89
C HIS A 39 -12.14 0.78 7.23
N ASN A 40 -11.54 1.43 8.23
CA ASN A 40 -12.13 1.56 9.57
C ASN A 40 -13.40 2.41 9.58
N PHE A 41 -13.40 3.49 8.81
CA PHE A 41 -14.51 4.44 8.69
C PHE A 41 -15.57 4.04 7.67
N ASP A 42 -15.66 2.75 7.31
CA ASP A 42 -16.62 2.21 6.33
C ASP A 42 -16.62 2.97 4.97
N LYS A 43 -15.46 3.53 4.60
CA LYS A 43 -15.25 4.14 3.29
C LYS A 43 -15.36 3.04 2.23
N LYS A 44 -16.16 3.29 1.20
CA LYS A 44 -16.32 2.36 0.07
C LYS A 44 -15.00 2.21 -0.66
N ILE A 45 -14.52 0.97 -0.75
CA ILE A 45 -13.42 0.56 -1.63
C ILE A 45 -14.08 -0.09 -2.84
N ILE A 46 -13.83 0.46 -4.03
CA ILE A 46 -14.47 0.07 -5.29
C ILE A 46 -13.69 -1.07 -5.95
N ALA A 47 -12.37 -0.95 -6.08
CA ALA A 47 -11.55 -1.99 -6.69
C ALA A 47 -11.41 -3.22 -5.78
N SER A 48 -11.48 -4.41 -6.39
CA SER A 48 -11.27 -5.67 -5.69
C SER A 48 -9.85 -5.75 -5.10
N PRO A 49 -9.62 -6.57 -4.05
CA PRO A 49 -8.28 -6.78 -3.52
C PRO A 49 -7.25 -7.14 -4.61
N GLN A 50 -7.62 -8.00 -5.56
CA GLN A 50 -6.78 -8.42 -6.67
C GLN A 50 -6.49 -7.26 -7.64
N GLN A 51 -7.49 -6.43 -7.95
CA GLN A 51 -7.29 -5.24 -8.79
C GLN A 51 -6.32 -4.27 -8.12
N ARG A 52 -6.42 -4.06 -6.80
CA ARG A 52 -5.55 -3.15 -6.06
C ARG A 52 -4.11 -3.66 -5.99
N ILE A 53 -3.92 -4.96 -5.74
CA ILE A 53 -2.60 -5.60 -5.86
C ILE A 53 -2.06 -5.41 -7.27
N LYS A 54 -2.87 -5.64 -8.30
CA LYS A 54 -2.41 -5.49 -9.68
C LYS A 54 -2.01 -4.07 -10.03
N MET A 55 -2.75 -3.08 -9.55
CA MET A 55 -2.39 -1.67 -9.73
C MET A 55 -1.09 -1.31 -8.99
N LEU A 56 -0.86 -1.88 -7.81
CA LEU A 56 0.41 -1.74 -7.10
C LEU A 56 1.57 -2.34 -7.91
N GLU A 57 1.44 -3.59 -8.39
CA GLU A 57 2.46 -4.23 -9.22
C GLU A 57 2.81 -3.41 -10.46
N LEU A 58 1.80 -2.83 -11.12
CA LEU A 58 2.00 -2.00 -12.31
C LEU A 58 2.62 -0.63 -12.01
N SER A 59 2.54 -0.17 -10.76
CA SER A 59 2.98 1.19 -10.38
C SER A 59 4.31 1.22 -9.62
N LEU A 60 4.80 0.06 -9.15
CA LEU A 60 5.99 -0.07 -8.32
C LEU A 60 7.07 -0.82 -9.11
N GLU A 61 8.00 -0.08 -9.71
CA GLU A 61 9.04 -0.65 -10.59
C GLU A 61 10.36 -0.94 -9.85
N HIS A 62 10.51 -0.50 -8.59
CA HIS A 62 11.78 -0.56 -7.87
C HIS A 62 11.87 -1.81 -6.98
N GLU A 63 13.01 -2.51 -7.00
CA GLU A 63 13.22 -3.79 -6.26
C GLU A 63 13.06 -3.66 -4.73
N SER A 64 13.26 -2.46 -4.18
CA SER A 64 13.06 -2.19 -2.75
C SER A 64 11.60 -1.99 -2.36
N HIS A 65 10.66 -1.96 -3.31
CA HIS A 65 9.23 -1.80 -3.08
C HIS A 65 8.57 -3.18 -3.08
N ILE A 66 8.00 -3.54 -1.94
CA ILE A 66 7.44 -4.87 -1.69
C ILE A 66 5.95 -4.71 -1.44
N ILE A 67 5.13 -5.52 -2.13
CA ILE A 67 3.69 -5.61 -1.87
C ILE A 67 3.48 -6.69 -0.81
N ASP A 68 2.75 -6.35 0.24
CA ASP A 68 2.49 -7.23 1.37
C ASP A 68 0.97 -7.36 1.58
N ASP A 69 0.40 -8.46 1.11
CA ASP A 69 -1.03 -8.72 1.06
C ASP A 69 -1.59 -9.32 2.36
N ARG A 70 -0.81 -9.34 3.45
CA ARG A 70 -1.22 -9.95 4.72
C ARG A 70 -2.57 -9.46 5.25
N GLU A 71 -2.89 -8.18 5.08
CA GLU A 71 -4.16 -7.61 5.55
C GLU A 71 -5.33 -8.06 4.67
N ILE A 72 -5.11 -8.17 3.35
CA ILE A 72 -6.09 -8.76 2.42
C ILE A 72 -6.38 -10.20 2.82
N ILE A 73 -5.34 -11.02 3.06
CA ILE A 73 -5.46 -12.43 3.44
C ILE A 73 -6.16 -12.58 4.80
N ARG A 74 -5.77 -11.78 5.80
CA ARG A 74 -6.37 -11.80 7.15
C ARG A 74 -7.87 -11.50 7.10
N GLY A 75 -8.27 -10.55 6.26
CA GLY A 75 -9.65 -10.08 6.19
C GLY A 75 -10.08 -9.24 7.39
N GLY A 76 -11.24 -8.60 7.26
CA GLY A 76 -11.84 -7.79 8.34
C GLY A 76 -11.35 -6.34 8.41
N LYS A 77 -11.77 -5.61 9.44
CA LYS A 77 -11.35 -4.21 9.68
C LYS A 77 -9.89 -4.19 10.15
N VAL A 78 -9.19 -3.11 9.80
CA VAL A 78 -7.74 -2.95 10.04
C VAL A 78 -7.50 -1.88 11.09
N PHE A 79 -7.24 -2.26 12.34
CA PHE A 79 -7.06 -1.31 13.45
C PHE A 79 -5.60 -0.83 13.54
N HIS A 80 -5.18 0.02 12.61
CA HIS A 80 -3.97 0.86 12.78
C HIS A 80 -4.43 2.28 13.09
N VAL A 81 -3.78 2.91 14.08
CA VAL A 81 -4.12 4.23 14.65
C VAL A 81 -3.81 5.36 13.67
#